data_AF-A0A963MKN8-F1
#
_entry.id   AF-A0A963MKN8-F1
#
_cell.length_a   1.000
_cell.length_b   1.000
_cell.length_c   1.000
_cell.angle_alpha   90.00
_cell.angle_beta   90.00
_cell.angle_gamma   90.00
#
_symmetry.space_group_name_H-M   'P 1'
#
loop_
_entity.id
_entity.type
_entity.pdbx_description
1 polymer ?
#
loop_
_entity_poly.entity_id
_entity_poly.type
_entity_poly.pdbx_seq_one_letter_code
_entity_poly.pdbx_strand_id
1 'polypeptide(L)'
;MLLPAEVDRLCASLAVLLDSPVALQDLAGTVIGGSPGLAIDSRVEVWRENEPIAYLQAPSARPEARAAAATVIAQLLLAPLRLEIELAARHAAGQADLAALAKLDVALAESQARYRSLSADFDGRVAAQVTLLDERQRQAYQAERLASVGALAAGVAHEINNPVGFIGSNIQTLEVYLQYIAKIIEHYKRIKDATQRNDT
;
A
#
# COMPACT_ATOMS: atom_id res chain seq x y z
N MET A 1 -46.02 14.23 -12.07
CA MET A 1 -47.28 14.38 -12.83
C MET A 1 -48.39 13.94 -11.88
N LEU A 2 -49.26 14.86 -11.43
CA LEU A 2 -50.34 14.53 -10.49
C LEU A 2 -51.28 13.51 -11.16
N LEU A 3 -51.71 12.49 -10.41
CA LEU A 3 -52.64 11.50 -10.93
C LEU A 3 -54.00 12.17 -11.19
N PRO A 4 -54.77 11.79 -12.23
CA PRO A 4 -56.08 12.38 -12.53
C PRO A 4 -57.03 12.43 -11.31
N ALA A 5 -56.99 11.38 -10.47
CA ALA A 5 -57.78 11.27 -9.24
C ALA A 5 -57.37 12.26 -8.12
N GLU A 6 -56.16 12.80 -8.15
CA GLU A 6 -55.69 13.83 -7.20
C GLU A 6 -56.15 15.22 -7.65
N VAL A 7 -56.15 15.48 -8.96
CA VAL A 7 -56.66 16.72 -9.55
C VAL A 7 -58.16 16.87 -9.32
N ASP A 8 -58.93 15.80 -9.48
CA ASP A 8 -60.38 15.83 -9.22
C ASP A 8 -60.72 16.08 -7.75
N ARG A 9 -59.97 15.47 -6.81
CA ARG A 9 -60.14 15.73 -5.36
C ARG A 9 -59.80 17.16 -4.97
N LEU A 10 -58.77 17.72 -5.59
CA LEU A 10 -58.37 19.11 -5.40
C LEU A 10 -59.45 20.07 -5.95
N CYS A 11 -59.99 19.79 -7.14
CA CYS A 11 -61.08 20.58 -7.71
C CYS A 11 -62.37 20.50 -6.88
N ALA A 12 -62.72 19.32 -6.35
CA ALA A 12 -63.86 19.15 -5.46
C ALA A 12 -63.70 19.95 -4.16
N SER A 13 -62.50 19.94 -3.57
CA SER A 13 -62.21 20.69 -2.34
C SER A 13 -62.24 22.21 -2.58
N LEU A 14 -61.71 22.67 -3.71
CA LEU A 14 -61.78 24.07 -4.12
C LEU A 14 -63.21 24.52 -4.41
N ALA A 15 -64.04 23.64 -4.98
CA ALA A 15 -65.44 23.96 -5.24
C ALA A 15 -66.22 24.23 -3.95
N VAL A 16 -65.93 23.46 -2.89
CA VAL A 16 -66.48 23.68 -1.54
C VAL A 16 -65.94 24.97 -0.93
N LEU A 17 -64.64 25.23 -1.04
CA LEU A 17 -63.98 26.40 -0.44
C LEU A 17 -64.40 27.72 -1.09
N LEU A 18 -64.60 27.71 -2.41
CA LEU A 18 -64.96 28.88 -3.20
C LEU A 18 -66.48 29.07 -3.34
N ASP A 19 -67.28 28.16 -2.78
CA ASP A 19 -68.74 28.10 -2.91
C ASP A 19 -69.18 28.28 -4.38
N SER A 20 -68.46 27.63 -5.28
CA SER A 20 -68.60 27.78 -6.72
C SER A 20 -68.16 26.50 -7.40
N PRO A 21 -68.81 26.06 -8.50
CA PRO A 21 -68.21 25.03 -9.35
C PRO A 21 -66.86 25.53 -9.86
N VAL A 22 -65.87 24.64 -9.89
CA VAL A 22 -64.49 24.95 -10.29
C VAL A 22 -64.11 24.10 -11.48
N ALA A 23 -63.44 24.70 -12.46
CA ALA A 23 -62.79 23.99 -13.56
C ALA A 23 -61.34 24.46 -13.70
N LEU A 24 -60.43 23.51 -13.83
CA LEU A 24 -59.04 23.76 -14.18
C LEU A 24 -58.83 23.40 -15.65
N GLN A 25 -58.32 24.33 -16.44
CA GLN A 25 -58.03 24.15 -17.87
C GLN A 25 -56.54 24.31 -18.15
N ASP A 26 -56.03 23.57 -19.14
CA ASP A 26 -54.70 23.82 -19.69
C ASP A 26 -54.70 25.07 -20.58
N LEU A 27 -53.54 25.44 -21.10
CA LEU A 27 -53.39 26.58 -22.01
C LEU A 27 -54.09 26.40 -23.37
N ALA A 28 -54.43 25.17 -23.74
CA ALA A 28 -55.21 24.83 -24.92
C ALA A 28 -56.73 24.85 -24.68
N GLY A 29 -57.16 25.13 -23.43
CA GLY A 29 -58.57 25.17 -23.04
C GLY A 29 -59.18 23.80 -22.70
N THR A 30 -58.37 22.75 -22.62
CA THR A 30 -58.82 21.41 -22.25
C THR A 30 -59.03 21.34 -20.74
N VAL A 31 -60.19 20.86 -20.28
CA VAL A 31 -60.48 20.69 -18.85
C VAL A 31 -59.63 19.55 -18.30
N ILE A 32 -58.69 19.89 -17.41
CA ILE A 32 -57.81 18.95 -16.70
C ILE A 32 -58.57 18.29 -15.53
N GLY A 33 -59.51 19.01 -14.92
CA GLY A 33 -60.37 18.51 -13.85
C GLY A 33 -61.45 19.51 -13.43
N GLY A 34 -62.49 19.01 -12.76
CA GLY A 34 -63.64 19.81 -12.31
C GLY A 34 -64.83 19.84 -13.29
N SER A 35 -65.74 20.80 -13.11
CA SER A 35 -67.00 20.85 -13.85
C SER A 35 -66.82 21.49 -15.24
N PRO A 36 -67.12 20.80 -16.35
CA PRO A 36 -66.93 21.35 -17.70
C PRO A 36 -67.96 22.45 -18.02
N GLY A 37 -67.60 23.41 -18.89
CA GLY A 37 -68.54 24.39 -19.46
C GLY A 37 -68.84 25.62 -18.59
N LEU A 38 -67.95 25.99 -17.67
CA LEU A 38 -68.11 27.19 -16.85
C LEU A 38 -67.85 28.48 -17.65
N ALA A 39 -68.44 29.59 -17.19
CA ALA A 39 -68.38 30.88 -17.88
C ALA A 39 -66.93 31.42 -17.98
N ILE A 40 -66.53 31.80 -19.19
CA ILE A 40 -65.17 32.27 -19.54
C ILE A 40 -64.80 33.55 -18.79
N ASP A 41 -65.78 34.40 -18.47
CA ASP A 41 -65.60 35.68 -17.74
C ASP A 41 -65.06 35.50 -16.32
N SER A 42 -65.05 34.26 -15.82
CA SER A 42 -64.57 33.93 -14.48
C SER A 42 -63.16 33.34 -14.41
N ARG A 43 -62.42 33.36 -15.54
CA ARG A 43 -61.07 32.78 -15.64
C ARG A 43 -60.02 33.60 -14.89
N VAL A 44 -59.15 32.91 -14.16
CA VAL A 44 -57.94 33.46 -13.55
C VAL A 44 -56.76 32.62 -14.01
N GLU A 45 -55.68 33.28 -14.41
CA GLU A 45 -54.44 32.63 -14.82
C GLU A 45 -53.68 32.08 -13.61
N VAL A 46 -53.25 30.84 -13.71
CA VAL A 46 -52.32 30.21 -12.79
C VAL A 46 -50.93 30.44 -13.33
N TRP A 47 -50.15 31.26 -12.64
CA TRP A 47 -48.81 31.67 -13.06
C TRP A 47 -47.73 30.83 -12.39
N ARG A 48 -46.69 30.47 -13.14
CA ARG A 48 -45.46 29.86 -12.66
C ARG A 48 -44.29 30.80 -12.94
N GLU A 49 -43.77 31.43 -11.90
CA GLU A 49 -42.67 32.43 -11.94
C GLU A 49 -42.93 33.61 -12.88
N ASN A 50 -43.02 33.41 -14.20
CA ASN A 50 -43.40 34.38 -15.23
C ASN A 50 -44.15 33.76 -16.43
N GLU A 51 -44.59 32.50 -16.33
CA GLU A 51 -45.27 31.77 -17.41
C GLU A 51 -46.67 31.33 -16.95
N PRO A 52 -47.76 31.65 -17.66
CA PRO A 52 -49.07 31.11 -17.36
C PRO A 52 -49.07 29.61 -17.68
N ILE A 53 -49.49 28.76 -16.75
CA ILE A 53 -49.47 27.30 -16.91
C ILE A 53 -50.86 26.67 -17.02
N ALA A 54 -51.90 27.35 -16.51
CA ALA A 54 -53.27 26.87 -16.52
C ALA A 54 -54.27 28.01 -16.29
N TYR A 55 -55.55 27.76 -16.53
CA TYR A 55 -56.64 28.66 -16.18
C TYR A 55 -57.55 28.02 -15.13
N LEU A 56 -57.89 28.78 -14.09
CA LEU A 56 -58.87 28.41 -13.06
C LEU A 56 -60.17 29.17 -13.30
N GLN A 57 -61.30 28.47 -13.41
CA GLN A 57 -62.63 29.05 -13.56
C GLN A 57 -63.47 28.76 -12.32
N ALA A 58 -64.11 29.80 -11.79
CA ALA A 58 -65.03 29.68 -10.66
C ALA A 58 -66.08 30.82 -10.72
N PRO A 59 -67.17 30.66 -11.47
CA PRO A 59 -68.07 31.77 -11.83
C PRO A 59 -68.77 32.45 -10.65
N SER A 60 -69.04 31.72 -9.56
CA SER A 60 -69.74 32.25 -8.39
C SER A 60 -68.77 32.81 -7.33
N ALA A 61 -67.47 32.64 -7.51
CA ALA A 61 -66.48 32.98 -6.50
C ALA A 61 -66.01 34.44 -6.59
N ARG A 62 -65.77 35.06 -5.42
CA ARG A 62 -65.21 36.42 -5.33
C ARG A 62 -63.87 36.50 -6.07
N PRO A 63 -63.56 37.59 -6.80
CA PRO A 63 -62.30 37.74 -7.55
C PRO A 63 -61.04 37.47 -6.72
N GLU A 64 -61.00 37.96 -5.48
CA GLU A 64 -59.88 37.77 -4.55
C GLU A 64 -59.69 36.30 -4.15
N ALA A 65 -60.80 35.59 -3.87
CA ALA A 65 -60.76 34.18 -3.51
C ALA A 65 -60.28 33.30 -4.68
N ARG A 66 -60.65 33.67 -5.92
CA ARG A 66 -60.15 33.02 -7.14
C ARG A 66 -58.66 33.21 -7.37
N ALA A 67 -58.17 34.44 -7.19
CA ALA A 67 -56.74 34.74 -7.30
C ALA A 67 -55.90 34.00 -6.24
N ALA A 68 -56.40 33.95 -4.99
CA ALA A 68 -55.78 33.18 -3.93
C ALA A 68 -55.74 31.67 -4.25
N ALA A 69 -56.84 31.10 -4.75
CA ALA A 69 -56.88 29.70 -5.16
C ALA A 69 -55.92 29.40 -6.32
N ALA A 70 -55.83 30.28 -7.32
CA ALA A 70 -54.87 30.14 -8.43
C ALA A 70 -53.41 30.16 -7.94
N THR A 71 -53.10 31.01 -6.95
CA THR A 71 -51.76 31.10 -6.34
C THR A 71 -51.40 29.82 -5.57
N VAL A 72 -52.35 29.27 -4.80
CA VAL A 72 -52.15 28.01 -4.05
C VAL A 72 -51.97 26.83 -5.00
N ILE A 73 -52.75 26.77 -6.09
CA ILE A 73 -52.59 25.74 -7.13
C ILE A 73 -51.21 25.85 -7.79
N ALA A 74 -50.76 27.06 -8.14
CA ALA A 74 -49.42 27.27 -8.69
C ALA A 74 -48.33 26.76 -7.74
N GLN A 75 -48.44 27.05 -6.43
CA GLN A 75 -47.50 26.59 -5.42
C GLN A 75 -47.51 25.05 -5.25
N LEU A 76 -48.70 24.44 -5.27
CA LEU A 76 -48.85 22.99 -5.15
C LEU A 76 -48.35 22.23 -6.40
N LEU A 77 -48.52 22.80 -7.59
CA LEU A 77 -48.00 22.23 -8.84
C LEU A 77 -46.46 22.26 -8.93
N LEU A 78 -45.81 23.15 -8.17
CA LEU A 78 -44.35 23.31 -8.10
C LEU A 78 -43.66 22.38 -7.09
N ALA A 79 -44.38 21.91 -6.07
CA ALA A 79 -43.82 21.10 -4.98
C ALA A 79 -43.24 19.73 -5.42
N PRO A 80 -43.88 18.96 -6.33
CA PRO A 80 -43.39 17.63 -6.72
C PRO A 80 -42.06 17.70 -7.50
N LEU A 81 -41.92 18.68 -8.40
CA LEU A 81 -40.74 18.78 -9.27
C LEU A 81 -39.49 19.18 -8.48
N ARG A 82 -39.64 20.04 -7.47
CA ARG A 82 -38.54 20.48 -6.61
C ARG A 82 -37.99 19.33 -5.76
N LEU A 83 -38.87 18.47 -5.25
CA LEU A 83 -38.48 17.31 -4.44
C LEU A 83 -37.74 16.24 -5.27
N GLU A 84 -38.21 15.96 -6.48
CA GLU A 84 -37.57 14.99 -7.39
C GLU A 84 -36.15 15.41 -7.77
N ILE A 85 -35.95 16.69 -8.12
CA ILE A 85 -34.61 17.21 -8.46
C ILE A 85 -33.68 17.12 -7.25
N GLU A 86 -34.17 17.44 -6.05
CA GLU A 86 -33.35 17.39 -4.84
C GLU A 86 -32.97 15.94 -4.46
N LEU A 87 -33.90 14.99 -4.58
CA LEU A 87 -33.62 13.58 -4.35
C LEU A 87 -32.65 13.01 -5.39
N ALA A 88 -32.85 13.35 -6.67
CA ALA A 88 -31.94 12.96 -7.74
C ALA A 88 -30.53 13.53 -7.52
N ALA A 89 -30.42 14.79 -7.09
CA ALA A 89 -29.15 15.41 -6.76
C ALA A 89 -28.46 14.72 -5.56
N ARG A 90 -29.22 14.38 -4.50
CA ARG A 90 -28.69 13.64 -3.34
C ARG A 90 -28.24 12.24 -3.71
N HIS A 91 -28.98 11.52 -4.55
CA HIS A 91 -28.58 10.20 -5.04
C HIS A 91 -27.33 10.27 -5.93
N ALA A 92 -27.26 11.23 -6.86
CA ALA A 92 -26.09 11.43 -7.70
C ALA A 92 -24.83 11.76 -6.88
N ALA A 93 -24.97 12.62 -5.86
CA ALA A 93 -23.89 12.93 -4.93
C ALA A 93 -23.42 11.68 -4.15
N GLY A 94 -24.35 10.92 -3.57
CA GLY A 94 -24.02 9.68 -2.87
C GLY A 94 -23.36 8.62 -3.77
N GLN A 95 -23.79 8.51 -5.02
CA GLN A 95 -23.15 7.64 -6.00
C GLN A 95 -21.72 8.07 -6.35
N ALA A 96 -21.48 9.37 -6.48
CA ALA A 96 -20.14 9.90 -6.72
C ALA A 96 -19.19 9.61 -5.54
N ASP A 97 -19.67 9.77 -4.30
CA ASP A 97 -18.91 9.46 -3.09
C ASP A 97 -18.58 7.96 -2.99
N LEU A 98 -19.56 7.09 -3.25
CA LEU A 98 -19.35 5.63 -3.28
C LEU A 98 -18.34 5.23 -4.35
N ALA A 99 -18.41 5.84 -5.53
CA ALA A 99 -17.45 5.58 -6.60
C ALA A 99 -16.03 6.06 -6.24
N ALA A 100 -15.90 7.18 -5.51
CA ALA A 100 -14.62 7.66 -5.02
C ALA A 100 -14.01 6.71 -3.97
N LEU A 101 -14.84 6.23 -3.02
CA LEU A 101 -14.42 5.24 -2.02
C LEU A 101 -13.97 3.93 -2.68
N ALA A 102 -14.72 3.41 -3.65
CA ALA A 102 -14.35 2.19 -4.37
C ALA A 102 -12.99 2.34 -5.09
N LYS A 103 -12.70 3.50 -5.68
CA LYS A 103 -11.39 3.77 -6.30
C LYS A 103 -10.26 3.80 -5.26
N LEU A 104 -10.50 4.40 -4.10
CA LEU A 104 -9.53 4.44 -3.01
C LEU A 104 -9.23 3.04 -2.47
N ASP A 105 -10.25 2.21 -2.30
CA ASP A 105 -10.09 0.82 -1.84
C ASP A 105 -9.25 -0.01 -2.82
N VAL A 106 -9.50 0.14 -4.13
CA VAL A 106 -8.69 -0.52 -5.17
C VAL A 106 -7.23 -0.04 -5.11
N ALA A 107 -7.00 1.28 -5.05
CA ALA A 107 -5.64 1.83 -4.98
C ALA A 107 -4.91 1.39 -3.69
N LEU A 108 -5.62 1.31 -2.57
CA LEU A 108 -5.08 0.82 -1.30
C LEU A 108 -4.73 -0.67 -1.41
N ALA A 109 -5.60 -1.49 -1.98
CA ALA A 109 -5.34 -2.92 -2.18
C ALA A 109 -4.12 -3.16 -3.08
N GLU A 110 -3.97 -2.39 -4.17
CA GLU A 110 -2.79 -2.43 -5.03
C GLU A 110 -1.52 -2.05 -4.28
N SER A 111 -1.57 -0.97 -3.49
CA SER A 111 -0.44 -0.53 -2.67
C SER A 111 -0.04 -1.58 -1.63
N GLN A 112 -1.02 -2.16 -0.92
CA GLN A 112 -0.81 -3.23 0.04
C GLN A 112 -0.20 -4.47 -0.61
N ALA A 113 -0.67 -4.88 -1.78
CA ALA A 113 -0.11 -6.00 -2.53
C ALA A 113 1.35 -5.73 -2.93
N ARG A 114 1.64 -4.51 -3.39
CA ARG A 114 3.00 -4.07 -3.75
C ARG A 114 3.94 -4.11 -2.54
N TYR A 115 3.51 -3.59 -1.39
CA TYR A 115 4.30 -3.63 -0.15
C TYR A 115 4.54 -5.06 0.34
N ARG A 116 3.54 -5.94 0.27
CA ARG A 116 3.70 -7.36 0.63
C ARG A 116 4.73 -8.04 -0.26
N SER A 117 4.66 -7.82 -1.57
CA SER A 117 5.63 -8.39 -2.52
C SER A 117 7.05 -7.89 -2.24
N LEU A 118 7.20 -6.58 -1.99
CA LEU A 118 8.49 -5.98 -1.72
C LEU A 118 9.08 -6.46 -0.39
N SER A 119 8.25 -6.59 0.65
CA SER A 119 8.66 -7.13 1.95
C SER A 119 9.17 -8.57 1.80
N ALA A 120 8.44 -9.42 1.07
CA ALA A 120 8.84 -10.80 0.85
C ALA A 120 10.17 -10.92 0.09
N ASP A 121 10.42 -10.05 -0.91
CA ASP A 121 11.71 -9.98 -1.60
C ASP A 121 12.84 -9.56 -0.66
N PHE A 122 12.63 -8.49 0.12
CA PHE A 122 13.62 -8.03 1.10
C PHE A 122 13.95 -9.09 2.14
N ASP A 123 12.94 -9.77 2.70
CA ASP A 123 13.13 -10.83 3.68
C ASP A 123 13.96 -11.98 3.10
N GLY A 124 13.68 -12.37 1.84
CA GLY A 124 14.46 -13.37 1.12
C GLY A 124 15.92 -12.96 0.92
N ARG A 125 16.17 -11.70 0.54
CA ARG A 125 17.53 -11.16 0.34
C ARG A 125 18.31 -11.08 1.65
N VAL A 126 17.67 -10.65 2.73
CA VAL A 126 18.29 -10.60 4.07
C VAL A 126 18.67 -12.00 4.51
N ALA A 127 17.77 -12.99 4.39
CA ALA A 127 18.06 -14.37 4.76
C ALA A 127 19.24 -14.97 3.95
N ALA A 128 19.28 -14.71 2.64
CA ALA A 128 20.39 -15.14 1.80
C ALA A 128 21.72 -14.48 2.21
N GLN A 129 21.70 -13.18 2.50
CA GLN A 129 22.89 -12.42 2.88
C GLN A 129 23.43 -12.83 4.26
N VAL A 130 22.54 -13.12 5.22
CA VAL A 130 22.91 -13.67 6.54
C VAL A 130 23.59 -15.02 6.38
N THR A 131 23.02 -15.92 5.56
CA THR A 131 23.60 -17.25 5.32
C THR A 131 24.99 -17.15 4.68
N LEU A 132 25.15 -16.27 3.69
CA LEU A 132 26.45 -16.05 3.04
C LEU A 132 27.49 -15.47 4.01
N LEU A 133 27.09 -14.53 4.88
CA LEU A 133 27.98 -13.95 5.87
C LEU A 133 28.45 -14.99 6.89
N ASP A 134 27.54 -15.82 7.41
CA ASP A 134 27.88 -16.89 8.35
C ASP A 134 28.88 -17.88 7.74
N GLU A 135 28.65 -18.29 6.48
CA GLU A 135 29.57 -19.20 5.77
C GLU A 135 30.96 -18.57 5.60
N ARG A 136 31.04 -17.28 5.21
CA ARG A 136 32.33 -16.59 5.09
C ARG A 136 33.02 -16.40 6.44
N GLN A 137 32.27 -16.13 7.50
CA GLN A 137 32.83 -16.03 8.85
C GLN A 137 33.43 -17.35 9.31
N ARG A 138 32.75 -18.48 9.05
CA ARG A 138 33.27 -19.81 9.36
C ARG A 138 34.54 -20.11 8.59
N GLN A 139 34.58 -19.81 7.30
CA GLN A 139 35.79 -19.99 6.47
C GLN A 139 36.95 -19.12 6.95
N ALA A 140 36.68 -17.85 7.28
CA ALA A 140 37.69 -16.94 7.81
C ALA A 140 38.26 -17.44 9.15
N TYR A 141 37.39 -17.87 10.06
CA TYR A 141 37.79 -18.45 11.35
C TYR A 141 38.63 -19.72 11.17
N GLN A 142 38.25 -20.58 10.23
CA GLN A 142 38.99 -21.81 9.94
C GLN A 142 40.36 -21.51 9.33
N ALA A 143 40.46 -20.51 8.45
CA ALA A 143 41.73 -20.04 7.88
C ALA A 143 42.65 -19.45 8.96
N GLU A 144 42.12 -18.63 9.86
CA GLU A 144 42.88 -18.07 10.99
C GLU A 144 43.38 -19.16 11.94
N ARG A 145 42.55 -20.16 12.21
CA ARG A 145 42.93 -21.32 13.02
C ARG A 145 44.05 -22.13 12.35
N LEU A 146 43.96 -22.37 11.04
CA LEU A 146 45.01 -23.05 10.28
C LEU A 146 46.32 -22.26 10.26
N ALA A 147 46.25 -20.94 10.08
CA ALA A 147 47.41 -20.07 10.14
C ALA A 147 48.10 -20.12 11.52
N SER A 148 47.31 -20.07 12.59
CA SER A 148 47.79 -20.18 13.97
C SER A 148 48.46 -21.54 14.23
N VAL A 149 47.86 -22.63 13.75
CA VAL A 149 48.45 -23.97 13.82
C VAL A 149 49.76 -24.04 13.03
N GLY A 150 49.81 -23.47 11.83
CA GLY A 150 51.01 -23.41 11.01
C GLY A 150 52.15 -22.63 11.68
N ALA A 151 51.83 -21.48 12.28
CA ALA A 151 52.80 -20.67 13.03
C ALA A 151 53.35 -21.44 14.25
N LEU A 152 52.48 -22.12 15.00
CA LEU A 152 52.89 -22.94 16.13
C LEU A 152 53.74 -24.12 15.69
N ALA A 153 53.36 -24.81 14.61
CA ALA A 153 54.13 -25.92 14.05
C ALA A 153 55.52 -25.47 13.57
N ALA A 154 55.61 -24.29 12.94
CA ALA A 154 56.89 -23.70 12.53
C ALA A 154 57.75 -23.35 13.75
N GLY A 155 57.17 -22.79 14.81
CA GLY A 155 57.86 -22.52 16.08
C GLY A 155 58.41 -23.79 16.72
N VAL A 156 57.57 -24.83 16.85
CA VAL A 156 57.99 -26.14 17.38
C VAL A 156 59.09 -26.76 16.52
N ALA A 157 58.95 -26.71 15.19
CA ALA A 157 59.98 -27.21 14.28
C ALA A 157 61.30 -26.45 14.44
N HIS A 158 61.25 -25.13 14.64
CA HIS A 158 62.42 -24.32 14.92
C HIS A 158 63.09 -24.71 16.24
N GLU A 159 62.31 -24.88 17.31
CA GLU A 159 62.81 -25.30 18.62
C GLU A 159 63.37 -26.71 18.64
N ILE A 160 62.87 -27.63 17.82
CA ILE A 160 63.42 -28.98 17.65
C ILE A 160 64.71 -28.95 16.83
N ASN A 161 64.75 -28.17 15.75
CA ASN A 161 65.91 -28.09 14.88
C ASN A 161 67.13 -27.48 15.58
N ASN A 162 66.92 -26.55 16.52
CA ASN A 162 68.00 -25.92 17.28
C ASN A 162 68.91 -26.94 18.02
N PRO A 163 68.42 -27.77 18.96
CA PRO A 163 69.23 -28.79 19.64
C PRO A 163 69.79 -29.84 18.69
N VAL A 164 69.06 -30.23 17.64
CA VAL A 164 69.59 -31.16 16.63
C VAL A 164 70.81 -30.56 15.93
N GLY A 165 70.77 -29.28 15.58
CA GLY A 165 71.91 -28.55 15.02
C GLY A 165 73.11 -28.50 15.97
N PHE A 166 72.87 -28.24 17.26
CA PHE A 166 73.93 -28.26 18.27
C PHE A 166 74.56 -29.65 18.43
N ILE A 167 73.75 -30.72 18.46
CA ILE A 167 74.24 -32.10 18.56
C ILE A 167 75.10 -32.44 17.33
N GLY A 168 74.63 -32.12 16.12
CA GLY A 168 75.37 -32.36 14.89
C GLY A 168 76.73 -31.65 14.87
N SER A 169 76.77 -30.37 15.25
CA SER A 169 78.01 -29.60 15.33
C SER A 169 79.00 -30.17 16.36
N ASN A 170 78.48 -30.65 17.50
CA ASN A 170 79.31 -31.29 18.52
C ASN A 170 79.90 -32.63 18.04
N ILE A 171 79.13 -33.45 17.33
CA ILE A 171 79.62 -34.71 16.75
C ILE A 171 80.74 -34.42 15.75
N GLN A 172 80.55 -33.45 14.86
CA GLN A 172 81.57 -33.07 13.88
C GLN A 172 82.87 -32.58 14.57
N THR A 173 82.75 -31.83 15.66
CA THR A 173 83.90 -31.39 16.46
C THR A 173 84.61 -32.57 17.12
N LEU A 174 83.85 -33.55 17.62
CA LEU A 174 84.41 -34.77 18.23
C LEU A 174 85.17 -35.61 17.20
N GLU A 175 84.67 -35.76 15.98
CA GLU A 175 85.38 -36.45 14.89
C GLU A 175 86.74 -35.81 14.60
N VAL A 176 86.80 -34.48 14.57
CA VAL A 176 88.05 -33.74 14.39
C VAL A 176 89.02 -34.02 15.54
N TYR A 177 88.57 -34.02 16.80
CA TYR A 177 89.42 -34.38 17.94
C TYR A 177 89.92 -35.82 17.89
N LEU A 178 89.08 -36.78 17.51
CA LEU A 178 89.49 -38.16 17.35
C LEU A 178 90.58 -38.32 16.28
N GLN A 179 90.50 -37.58 15.17
CA GLN A 179 91.56 -37.56 14.15
C GLN A 179 92.88 -37.00 14.71
N TYR A 180 92.84 -35.93 15.51
CA TYR A 180 94.04 -35.41 16.16
C TYR A 180 94.65 -36.40 17.15
N ILE A 181 93.83 -37.05 17.98
CA ILE A 181 94.28 -38.08 18.92
C ILE A 181 94.92 -39.26 18.17
N ALA A 182 94.30 -39.73 17.09
CA ALA A 182 94.86 -40.80 16.26
C ALA A 182 96.24 -40.44 15.70
N LYS A 183 96.41 -39.20 15.20
CA LYS A 183 97.71 -38.70 14.73
C LYS A 183 98.76 -38.67 15.85
N ILE A 184 98.39 -38.21 17.05
CA ILE A 184 99.31 -38.19 18.20
C ILE A 184 99.76 -39.62 18.57
N ILE A 185 98.83 -40.57 18.62
CA ILE A 185 99.14 -41.99 18.89
C ILE A 185 100.09 -42.54 17.82
N GLU A 186 99.86 -42.22 16.55
CA GLU A 186 100.73 -42.64 15.45
C GLU A 186 102.14 -42.06 15.59
N HIS A 187 102.26 -40.75 15.89
CA HIS A 187 103.55 -40.12 16.15
C HIS A 187 104.29 -40.75 17.33
N TYR A 188 103.59 -41.02 18.43
CA TYR A 188 104.15 -41.69 19.59
C TYR A 188 104.68 -43.10 19.25
N LYS A 189 103.91 -43.89 18.49
CA LYS A 189 104.36 -45.22 18.01
C LYS A 189 105.64 -45.12 17.18
N ARG A 190 105.70 -44.18 16.22
CA ARG A 190 106.90 -43.97 15.39
C ARG A 190 108.14 -43.62 16.24
N ILE A 191 107.98 -42.74 17.24
CA ILE A 191 109.09 -42.37 18.14
C ILE A 191 109.55 -43.60 18.94
N LYS A 192 108.61 -44.36 19.53
CA LYS A 192 108.93 -45.57 20.28
C LYS A 192 109.69 -46.60 19.44
N ASP A 193 109.22 -46.87 18.22
CA ASP A 193 109.85 -47.82 17.31
C ASP A 193 111.24 -47.36 16.85
N ALA A 194 111.44 -46.05 16.64
CA ALA A 194 112.76 -45.49 16.33
C ALA A 194 113.74 -45.60 17.50
N THR A 195 113.25 -45.48 18.74
CA THR A 195 114.08 -45.62 19.95
C THR A 195 114.50 -47.07 20.16
N GLN A 196 113.60 -48.04 19.90
CA GLN A 196 113.89 -49.48 20.03
C GLN A 196 114.84 -50.04 18.96
N ARG A 197 114.94 -49.41 17.78
CA ARG A 197 115.93 -49.79 16.75
C ARG A 197 117.34 -49.28 17.02
N ASN A 198 117.50 -48.34 17.95
CA ASN A 198 118.80 -47.74 18.26
C ASN A 198 119.53 -48.45 19.43
N ASP A 199 118.85 -49.39 20.08
CA ASP A 199 119.36 -50.21 21.21
C ASP A 199 119.70 -51.67 20.82
N THR A 200 119.70 -52.00 19.52
CA THR A 200 120.22 -53.25 18.92
C THR A 200 121.35 -52.95 17.96
#